data_AF-A0A538Q208-F1
#
_entry.id   AF-A0A538Q208-F1
#
_cell.length_a   1.000
_cell.length_b   1.000
_cell.length_c   1.000
_cell.angle_alpha   90.00
_cell.angle_beta   90.00
_cell.angle_gamma   90.00
#
_symmetry.space_group_name_H-M   'P 1'
#
loop_
_entity.id
_entity.type
_entity.pdbx_description
1 polymer ?
#
loop_
_entity_poly.entity_id
_entity_poly.type
_entity_poly.pdbx_seq_one_letter_code
_entity_poly.pdbx_strand_id
1 'polypeptide(L)'
;MPRNSCRTWRQRSSSCWTMKPRKREQDPDGPGAVSIEPPIRRGDILWISCDPSVGAEPRKTRTCVVVSNDFANRFGQAITIVPTQAYSAERAGRAYMTDLRRPRSTLAENRVANASMVMTYDRRRIVKRAGKVMPQTLADIDRALAVHLALSLPDPR
;
A
#
# COMPACT_ATOMS: atom_id res chain seq x y z
N MET A 1 -25.15 66.84 67.21
CA MET A 1 -23.69 66.89 67.41
C MET A 1 -23.02 66.16 66.24
N PRO A 2 -21.87 66.64 65.73
CA PRO A 2 -21.69 66.89 64.29
C PRO A 2 -20.48 66.15 63.67
N ARG A 3 -20.25 66.46 62.37
CA ARG A 3 -19.00 66.40 61.58
C ARG A 3 -18.59 65.03 61.05
N ASN A 4 -18.61 64.79 59.73
CA ASN A 4 -17.76 65.34 58.64
C ASN A 4 -16.25 65.03 58.79
N SER A 5 -15.76 64.11 57.95
CA SER A 5 -14.70 64.31 56.92
C SER A 5 -14.43 62.93 56.30
N CYS A 6 -14.62 62.63 55.02
CA CYS A 6 -14.31 63.27 53.74
C CYS A 6 -12.81 63.37 53.41
N ARG A 7 -12.46 62.76 52.26
CA ARG A 7 -11.25 62.87 51.40
C ARG A 7 -10.20 61.75 51.62
N THR A 8 -9.69 61.03 50.61
CA THR A 8 -9.56 61.29 49.15
C THR A 8 -9.39 60.02 48.31
N TRP A 9 -10.08 59.98 47.16
CA TRP A 9 -9.63 59.72 45.78
C TRP A 9 -8.49 58.73 45.44
N ARG A 10 -8.79 57.73 44.59
CA ARG A 10 -8.30 57.62 43.18
C ARG A 10 -9.06 56.52 42.41
N GLN A 11 -9.98 56.91 41.53
CA GLN A 11 -9.91 56.74 40.06
C GLN A 11 -9.18 55.49 39.53
N ARG A 12 -9.92 54.59 38.87
CA ARG A 12 -9.95 54.41 37.39
C ARG A 12 -10.86 53.22 37.07
N SER A 13 -12.03 53.49 36.49
CA SER A 13 -12.29 53.46 35.04
C SER A 13 -12.95 52.16 34.61
N SER A 14 -14.27 52.27 34.53
CA SER A 14 -15.21 51.41 33.85
C SER A 14 -14.77 51.08 32.43
N SER A 15 -14.91 49.81 32.03
CA SER A 15 -15.35 49.51 30.67
C SER A 15 -16.15 48.22 30.64
N CYS A 16 -17.42 48.43 30.27
CA CYS A 16 -18.38 47.55 29.61
C CYS A 16 -17.89 46.14 29.22
N TRP A 17 -18.39 45.13 29.92
CA TRP A 17 -18.26 43.74 29.49
C TRP A 17 -19.29 43.45 28.39
N THR A 18 -18.84 43.38 27.14
CA THR A 18 -19.62 42.78 26.05
C THR A 18 -19.40 41.27 26.07
N MET A 19 -20.43 40.49 26.36
CA MET A 19 -20.39 39.03 26.22
C MET A 19 -20.17 38.66 24.75
N LYS A 20 -18.99 38.15 24.41
CA LYS A 20 -18.75 37.49 23.12
C LYS A 20 -19.24 36.04 23.20
N PRO A 21 -19.95 35.52 22.18
CA PRO A 21 -20.35 34.13 22.15
C PRO A 21 -19.10 33.24 22.14
N ARG A 22 -19.08 32.24 23.04
CA ARG A 22 -18.04 31.20 23.10
C ARG A 22 -18.04 30.46 21.75
N LYS A 23 -16.93 30.53 21.01
CA LYS A 23 -16.71 29.62 19.87
C LYS A 23 -16.86 28.19 20.39
N ARG A 24 -17.65 27.38 19.69
CA ARG A 24 -17.59 25.92 19.86
C ARG A 24 -16.17 25.49 19.51
N GLU A 25 -15.39 25.16 20.53
CA GLU A 25 -14.15 24.42 20.40
C GLU A 25 -14.50 23.12 19.66
N GLN A 26 -13.95 22.94 18.46
CA GLN A 26 -14.07 21.70 17.73
C GLN A 26 -13.14 20.70 18.39
N ASP A 27 -13.72 19.63 18.93
CA ASP A 27 -13.00 18.51 19.52
C ASP A 27 -12.11 17.87 18.44
N PRO A 28 -10.76 17.90 18.57
CA PRO A 28 -9.86 17.41 17.54
C PRO A 28 -9.85 15.88 17.42
N ASP A 29 -10.47 15.16 18.37
CA ASP A 29 -10.46 13.70 18.47
C ASP A 29 -11.79 13.07 18.04
N GLY A 30 -12.38 13.56 16.94
CA GLY A 30 -13.35 12.75 16.19
C GLY A 30 -12.66 11.51 15.61
N PRO A 31 -13.31 10.33 15.52
CA PRO A 31 -12.70 9.16 14.90
C PRO A 31 -12.36 9.52 13.46
N GLY A 32 -11.08 9.79 13.21
CA GLY A 32 -10.56 10.19 11.91
C GLY A 32 -11.04 9.17 10.88
N ALA A 33 -11.60 9.65 9.77
CA ALA A 33 -12.06 8.81 8.68
C ALA A 33 -10.96 7.82 8.32
N VAL A 34 -11.15 6.55 8.69
CA VAL A 34 -10.19 5.49 8.38
C VAL A 34 -10.26 5.34 6.86
N SER A 35 -9.22 5.79 6.17
CA SER A 35 -9.03 5.53 4.76
C SER A 35 -8.99 4.01 4.56
N ILE A 36 -10.11 3.42 4.14
CA ILE A 36 -10.18 1.99 3.85
C ILE A 36 -9.43 1.79 2.53
N GLU A 37 -8.12 1.50 2.61
CA GLU A 37 -7.40 1.08 1.43
C GLU A 37 -8.08 -0.16 0.83
N PRO A 38 -8.24 -0.24 -0.50
CA PRO A 38 -8.88 -1.38 -1.12
C PRO A 38 -8.13 -2.66 -0.75
N PRO A 39 -8.82 -3.81 -0.62
CA PRO A 39 -8.19 -5.07 -0.25
C PRO A 39 -7.16 -5.49 -1.29
N ILE A 40 -6.05 -6.07 -0.85
CA ILE A 40 -5.03 -6.66 -1.74
C ILE A 40 -5.61 -7.91 -2.38
N ARG A 41 -5.48 -8.02 -3.71
CA ARG A 41 -5.99 -9.14 -4.48
C ARG A 41 -4.93 -9.79 -5.34
N ARG A 42 -5.19 -11.03 -5.71
CA ARG A 42 -4.38 -11.76 -6.69
C ARG A 42 -4.33 -11.00 -8.01
N GLY A 43 -3.13 -10.88 -8.57
CA GLY A 43 -2.85 -10.10 -9.78
C GLY A 43 -2.58 -8.60 -9.54
N ASP A 44 -2.73 -8.09 -8.31
CA ASP A 44 -2.23 -6.76 -7.98
C ASP A 44 -0.71 -6.70 -8.11
N ILE A 45 -0.18 -5.55 -8.51
CA ILE A 45 1.25 -5.27 -8.56
C ILE A 45 1.58 -4.29 -7.45
N LEU A 46 2.50 -4.67 -6.57
CA LEU A 46 2.89 -3.92 -5.38
C LEU A 46 4.37 -3.61 -5.41
N TRP A 47 4.76 -2.45 -4.89
CA TRP A 47 6.15 -2.18 -4.51
C TRP A 47 6.43 -2.83 -3.15
N ILE A 48 7.40 -3.73 -3.10
CA ILE A 48 7.80 -4.49 -1.90
C ILE A 48 9.25 -4.19 -1.55
N SER A 49 9.52 -3.91 -0.27
CA SER A 49 10.88 -3.82 0.27
C SER A 49 11.44 -5.22 0.49
N CYS A 50 12.35 -5.63 -0.40
CA CYS A 50 12.91 -6.99 -0.42
C CYS A 50 14.19 -7.14 0.43
N ASP A 51 14.77 -6.03 0.91
CA ASP A 51 15.98 -6.07 1.73
C ASP A 51 15.67 -6.29 3.23
N PRO A 52 16.58 -6.92 4.01
CA PRO A 52 17.85 -7.49 3.58
C PRO A 52 17.65 -8.75 2.73
N SER A 53 18.54 -8.93 1.74
CA SER A 53 18.50 -10.01 0.76
C SER A 53 19.86 -10.69 0.66
N VAL A 54 19.86 -12.01 0.47
CA VAL A 54 21.07 -12.84 0.37
C VAL A 54 21.25 -13.37 -1.06
N GLY A 55 22.48 -13.32 -1.58
CA GLY A 55 22.81 -13.96 -2.86
C GLY A 55 21.94 -13.46 -4.03
N ALA A 56 21.21 -14.38 -4.66
CA ALA A 56 20.39 -14.12 -5.84
C ALA A 56 18.95 -13.67 -5.52
N GLU A 57 18.61 -13.50 -4.23
CA GLU A 57 17.30 -13.02 -3.82
C GLU A 57 16.95 -11.65 -4.43
N PRO A 58 15.65 -11.35 -4.60
CA PRO A 58 15.21 -10.01 -4.94
C PRO A 58 15.75 -8.99 -3.93
N ARG A 59 16.40 -7.94 -4.45
CA ARG A 59 17.01 -6.88 -3.63
C ARG A 59 16.31 -5.55 -3.78
N LYS A 60 16.46 -4.65 -2.81
CA LYS A 60 15.89 -3.30 -2.80
C LYS A 60 14.35 -3.32 -2.87
N THR A 61 13.77 -2.17 -3.13
CA THR A 61 12.34 -2.05 -3.41
C THR A 61 12.05 -2.46 -4.85
N ARG A 62 11.16 -3.44 -5.06
CA ARG A 62 10.80 -3.95 -6.39
C ARG A 62 9.30 -4.09 -6.57
N THR A 63 8.84 -3.91 -7.80
CA THR A 63 7.48 -4.29 -8.19
C THR A 63 7.36 -5.80 -8.19
N CYS A 64 6.30 -6.31 -7.58
CA CYS A 64 6.00 -7.73 -7.45
C CYS A 64 4.52 -7.98 -7.75
N VAL A 65 4.20 -9.06 -8.45
CA VAL A 65 2.81 -9.48 -8.73
C VAL A 65 2.33 -10.36 -7.58
N VAL A 66 1.16 -10.09 -7.01
CA VAL A 66 0.54 -10.92 -5.98
C VAL A 66 -0.02 -12.19 -6.60
N VAL A 67 0.39 -13.36 -6.08
CA VAL A 67 -0.03 -14.68 -6.59
C VAL A 67 -0.75 -15.53 -5.55
N SER A 68 -0.67 -15.18 -4.26
CA SER A 68 -1.51 -15.75 -3.21
C SER A 68 -2.99 -15.49 -3.47
N ASN A 69 -3.85 -16.40 -3.02
CA ASN A 69 -5.30 -16.30 -3.19
C ASN A 69 -5.91 -15.17 -2.36
N ASP A 70 -7.08 -14.65 -2.78
CA ASP A 70 -7.74 -13.51 -2.15
C ASP A 70 -8.13 -13.74 -0.68
N PHE A 71 -8.40 -14.99 -0.28
CA PHE A 71 -8.71 -15.32 1.12
C PHE A 71 -7.47 -15.14 2.01
N ALA A 72 -6.33 -15.70 1.60
CA ALA A 72 -5.05 -15.50 2.27
C ALA A 72 -4.64 -14.01 2.24
N ASN A 73 -4.87 -13.30 1.14
CA ASN A 73 -4.59 -11.86 1.05
C ASN A 73 -5.49 -11.02 1.96
N ARG A 74 -6.67 -11.49 2.34
CA ARG A 74 -7.59 -10.77 3.23
C ARG A 74 -7.25 -10.97 4.71
N PHE A 75 -6.92 -12.19 5.11
CA PHE A 75 -6.79 -12.56 6.52
C PHE A 75 -5.34 -12.83 6.96
N GLY A 76 -4.45 -13.13 6.01
CA GLY A 76 -3.05 -13.44 6.29
C GLY A 76 -2.19 -12.19 6.51
N GLN A 77 -1.21 -12.32 7.39
CA GLN A 77 -0.20 -11.29 7.68
C GLN A 77 0.94 -11.24 6.63
N ALA A 78 0.97 -12.21 5.72
CA ALA A 78 1.95 -12.29 4.65
C ALA A 78 1.25 -12.44 3.29
N ILE A 79 1.97 -12.08 2.23
CA ILE A 79 1.52 -12.20 0.84
C ILE A 79 2.57 -12.94 0.02
N THR A 80 2.13 -13.86 -0.83
CA THR A 80 3.00 -14.56 -1.78
C THR A 80 3.01 -13.81 -3.09
N ILE A 81 4.20 -13.50 -3.56
CA ILE A 81 4.43 -12.64 -4.72
C ILE A 81 5.42 -13.26 -5.70
N VAL A 82 5.36 -12.79 -6.95
CA VAL A 82 6.36 -13.02 -7.98
C VAL A 82 7.06 -11.70 -8.29
N PRO A 83 8.37 -11.57 -8.00
CA PRO A 83 9.14 -10.36 -8.28
C PRO A 83 9.22 -10.09 -9.78
N THR A 84 9.33 -8.81 -10.13
CA THR A 84 9.52 -8.38 -11.52
C THR A 84 10.92 -7.83 -11.76
N GLN A 85 11.36 -7.91 -13.01
CA GLN A 85 12.64 -7.42 -13.50
C GLN A 85 12.43 -6.51 -14.71
N ALA A 86 13.46 -5.74 -15.08
CA ALA A 86 13.44 -5.01 -16.35
C ALA A 86 13.28 -5.99 -17.50
N TYR A 87 12.39 -5.66 -18.43
CA TYR A 87 12.15 -6.49 -19.61
C TYR A 87 13.42 -6.64 -20.46
N SER A 88 13.66 -7.85 -20.95
CA SER A 88 14.50 -8.13 -22.11
C SER A 88 13.87 -9.28 -22.88
N ALA A 89 14.09 -9.34 -24.21
CA ALA A 89 13.56 -10.42 -25.04
C ALA A 89 14.07 -11.80 -24.56
N GLU A 90 15.35 -11.88 -24.15
CA GLU A 90 15.95 -13.09 -23.60
C GLU A 90 15.24 -13.57 -22.32
N ARG A 91 14.95 -12.66 -21.38
CA ARG A 91 14.20 -13.04 -20.15
C ARG A 91 12.79 -13.49 -20.49
N ALA A 92 12.10 -12.75 -21.36
CA ALA A 92 10.73 -13.04 -21.74
C ALA A 92 10.59 -14.38 -22.50
N GLY A 93 11.67 -14.90 -23.10
CA GLY A 93 11.67 -16.19 -23.78
C GLY A 93 11.76 -17.41 -22.84
N ARG A 94 11.97 -17.23 -21.53
CA ARG A 94 12.08 -18.36 -20.59
C ARG A 94 10.70 -18.80 -20.11
N ALA A 95 10.47 -20.12 -20.03
CA ALA A 95 9.15 -20.67 -19.68
C ALA A 95 8.63 -20.27 -18.28
N TYR A 96 9.53 -19.93 -17.35
CA TYR A 96 9.20 -19.46 -16.00
C TYR A 96 9.13 -17.92 -15.88
N MET A 97 9.17 -17.21 -17.01
CA MET A 97 9.08 -15.76 -17.09
C MET A 97 7.80 -15.34 -17.81
N THR A 98 7.21 -14.21 -17.41
CA THR A 98 5.99 -13.69 -18.05
C THR A 98 6.13 -12.22 -18.40
N ASP A 99 5.91 -11.88 -19.67
CA ASP A 99 5.92 -10.50 -20.16
C ASP A 99 4.79 -9.68 -19.51
N LEU A 100 5.12 -8.50 -18.96
CA LEU A 100 4.18 -7.57 -18.34
C LEU A 100 4.08 -6.23 -19.08
N ARG A 101 4.72 -6.06 -20.23
CA ARG A 101 4.60 -4.83 -21.05
C ARG A 101 3.14 -4.54 -21.39
N ARG A 102 2.78 -3.27 -21.54
CA ARG A 102 1.42 -2.90 -21.98
C ARG A 102 1.08 -3.62 -23.30
N PRO A 103 -0.16 -4.11 -23.48
CA PRO A 103 -1.32 -3.94 -22.60
C PRO A 103 -1.47 -5.00 -21.50
N ARG A 104 -0.47 -5.88 -21.30
CA ARG A 104 -0.54 -7.05 -20.40
C ARG A 104 -0.60 -6.69 -18.91
N SER A 105 -0.20 -5.48 -18.56
CA SER A 105 -0.36 -4.90 -17.23
C SER A 105 -0.59 -3.38 -17.30
N THR A 106 -0.91 -2.77 -16.16
CA THR A 106 -1.04 -1.32 -16.02
C THR A 106 0.28 -0.61 -15.70
N LEU A 107 1.42 -1.31 -15.69
CA LEU A 107 2.71 -0.69 -15.40
C LEU A 107 3.10 0.31 -16.50
N ALA A 108 3.73 1.42 -16.10
CA ALA A 108 4.31 2.37 -17.05
C ALA A 108 5.59 1.81 -17.69
N GLU A 109 6.41 1.14 -16.88
CA GLU A 109 7.67 0.56 -17.33
C GLU A 109 7.50 -0.85 -17.89
N ASN A 110 8.34 -1.18 -18.87
CA ASN A 110 8.40 -2.51 -19.45
C ASN A 110 9.06 -3.48 -18.46
N ARG A 111 8.28 -4.46 -17.98
CA ARG A 111 8.70 -5.43 -16.97
C ARG A 111 8.43 -6.87 -17.41
N VAL A 112 9.09 -7.81 -16.74
CA VAL A 112 8.87 -9.25 -16.84
C VAL A 112 8.75 -9.82 -15.41
N ALA A 113 7.80 -10.71 -15.16
CA ALA A 113 7.65 -11.44 -13.91
C ALA A 113 8.54 -12.69 -13.91
N ASN A 114 9.25 -12.96 -12.81
CA ASN A 114 10.13 -14.12 -12.68
C ASN A 114 9.59 -15.12 -11.67
N ALA A 115 8.88 -16.16 -12.14
CA ALA A 115 8.28 -17.18 -11.29
C ALA A 115 9.33 -17.98 -10.50
N SER A 116 10.59 -18.05 -10.98
CA SER A 116 11.67 -18.75 -10.26
C SER A 116 12.10 -18.08 -8.96
N MET A 117 11.62 -16.85 -8.72
CA MET A 117 11.92 -16.05 -7.54
C MET A 117 10.66 -15.83 -6.71
N VAL A 118 9.67 -16.73 -6.81
CA VAL A 118 8.44 -16.66 -6.00
C VAL A 118 8.80 -16.66 -4.52
N MET A 119 8.25 -15.71 -3.77
CA MET A 119 8.56 -15.52 -2.36
C MET A 119 7.33 -15.05 -1.58
N THR A 120 7.35 -15.29 -0.27
CA THR A 120 6.32 -14.78 0.64
C THR A 120 6.94 -13.73 1.56
N TYR A 121 6.32 -12.55 1.62
CA TYR A 121 6.78 -11.44 2.46
C TYR A 121 5.69 -11.04 3.46
N ASP A 122 6.14 -10.61 4.64
CA ASP A 122 5.28 -9.92 5.61
C ASP A 122 4.67 -8.66 4.98
N ARG A 123 3.38 -8.40 5.23
CA ARG A 123 2.66 -7.23 4.70
C ARG A 123 3.29 -5.90 5.06
N ARG A 124 4.01 -5.81 6.18
CA ARG A 124 4.75 -4.61 6.58
C ARG A 124 5.83 -4.21 5.58
N ARG A 125 6.23 -5.13 4.68
CA ARG A 125 7.18 -4.84 3.59
C ARG A 125 6.53 -4.22 2.36
N ILE A 126 5.20 -4.12 2.32
CA ILE A 126 4.47 -3.46 1.22
C ILE A 126 4.66 -1.95 1.36
N VAL A 127 5.19 -1.34 0.31
CA VAL A 127 5.46 0.09 0.27
C VAL A 127 4.26 0.84 -0.30
N LYS A 128 3.76 0.42 -1.47
CA LYS A 128 2.59 1.02 -2.14
C LYS A 128 2.09 0.15 -3.30
N ARG A 129 0.88 0.42 -3.77
CA ARG A 129 0.35 -0.17 -5.01
C ARG A 129 1.06 0.42 -6.24
N ALA A 130 1.30 -0.43 -7.23
CA ALA A 130 1.96 -0.06 -8.49
C ALA A 130 1.03 -0.25 -9.71
N GLY A 131 0.10 -1.21 -9.66
CA GLY A 131 -0.77 -1.52 -10.78
C GLY A 131 -1.46 -2.86 -10.65
N LYS A 132 -1.85 -3.43 -11.78
CA LYS A 132 -2.47 -4.76 -11.89
C LYS A 132 -2.07 -5.43 -13.21
N VAL A 133 -2.00 -6.76 -13.22
CA VAL A 133 -1.90 -7.54 -14.46
C VAL A 133 -3.27 -7.80 -15.09
N MET A 134 -3.33 -7.99 -16.40
CA MET A 134 -4.55 -8.43 -17.08
C MET A 134 -4.85 -9.90 -16.78
N PRO A 135 -6.12 -10.34 -16.91
CA PRO A 135 -6.51 -11.72 -16.59
C PRO A 135 -5.72 -12.79 -17.35
N GLN A 136 -5.49 -12.60 -18.66
CA GLN A 136 -4.70 -13.51 -19.48
C GLN A 136 -3.25 -13.58 -19.01
N THR A 137 -2.67 -12.44 -18.64
CA THR A 137 -1.31 -12.37 -18.08
C THR A 137 -1.22 -13.10 -16.74
N LEU A 138 -2.27 -13.05 -15.92
CA LEU A 138 -2.30 -13.80 -14.67
C LEU A 138 -2.32 -15.32 -14.91
N ALA A 139 -3.08 -15.78 -15.91
CA ALA A 139 -3.04 -17.19 -16.33
C ALA A 139 -1.67 -17.61 -16.89
N ASP A 140 -0.96 -16.70 -17.57
CA ASP A 140 0.41 -16.95 -18.03
C ASP A 140 1.40 -17.06 -16.84
N ILE A 141 1.20 -16.26 -15.79
CA ILE A 141 1.96 -16.39 -14.53
C ILE A 141 1.66 -17.73 -13.86
N ASP A 142 0.41 -18.20 -13.89
CA ASP A 142 0.04 -19.52 -13.34
C ASP A 142 0.77 -20.65 -14.06
N ARG A 143 0.87 -20.57 -15.40
CA ARG A 143 1.70 -21.49 -16.20
C ARG A 143 3.17 -21.40 -15.85
N ALA A 144 3.73 -20.20 -15.72
CA ALA A 144 5.13 -20.02 -15.35
C ALA A 144 5.45 -20.58 -13.95
N LEU A 145 4.55 -20.38 -12.98
CA LEU A 145 4.65 -20.97 -11.64
C LEU A 145 4.56 -22.49 -11.67
N ALA A 146 3.63 -23.04 -12.45
CA ALA A 146 3.49 -24.48 -12.61
C ALA A 146 4.76 -25.11 -13.22
N VAL A 147 5.35 -24.48 -14.23
CA VAL A 147 6.65 -24.90 -14.79
C VAL A 147 7.74 -24.84 -13.73
N HIS A 148 7.86 -23.73 -12.99
CA HIS A 148 8.91 -23.56 -11.98
C HIS A 148 8.80 -24.58 -10.84
N LEU A 149 7.58 -24.86 -10.38
CA LEU A 149 7.31 -25.72 -9.23
C LEU A 149 6.97 -27.17 -9.62
N ALA A 150 7.11 -27.52 -10.91
CA ALA A 150 6.75 -28.84 -11.47
C ALA A 150 5.31 -29.28 -11.12
N LEU A 151 4.35 -28.35 -11.17
CA LEU A 151 2.95 -28.63 -10.90
C LEU A 151 2.19 -28.91 -12.19
N SER A 152 1.21 -29.81 -12.11
CA SER A 152 0.21 -29.97 -13.17
C SER A 152 -0.88 -28.92 -12.99
N LEU A 153 -1.17 -28.15 -14.05
CA LEU A 153 -2.35 -27.30 -14.03
C LEU A 153 -3.60 -28.15 -14.31
N PRO A 154 -4.71 -27.89 -13.60
CA PRO A 154 -5.97 -28.54 -13.92
C PRO A 154 -6.39 -28.17 -15.34
N ASP A 155 -6.96 -29.15 -16.05
CA ASP A 155 -7.57 -28.93 -17.36
C ASP A 155 -8.67 -27.87 -17.24
N PRO A 156 -8.67 -26.81 -18.06
CA PRO A 156 -9.76 -25.84 -18.09
C PRO A 156 -11.06 -26.54 -18.54
N ARG A 157 -11.80 -27.06 -17.56
CA ARG A 157 -13.18 -27.53 -17.72
C ARG A 157 -14.13 -26.38 -18.04
#